data_AF-A0A967CS70-F1
#
_entry.id   AF-A0A967CS70-F1
#
_cell.length_a   1.000
_cell.length_b   1.000
_cell.length_c   1.000
_cell.angle_alpha   90.00
_cell.angle_beta   90.00
_cell.angle_gamma   90.00
#
_symmetry.space_group_name_H-M   'P 1'
#
loop_
_entity.id
_entity.type
_entity.pdbx_description
1 polymer ?
#
loop_
_entity_poly.entity_id
_entity_poly.type
_entity_poly.pdbx_seq_one_letter_code
_entity_poly.pdbx_strand_id
1 'polypeptide(L)'
;MRPNPKLTGAMFADARLDMLFPSPVMAFDWPSGEHFNRGLRDAILRRRERSAGVVKTNRGGWQSDVDLQDWDSSEAGELIQRVQSLAHEYLVRQAKEDNGVFRQGWQVLAWANVNEHGHFNRSHSHLGAYAQISAIYYVDVGDIQPGRDAGGRTRFEDWTAVAIDVDRNPDVLRRDVLMQPSNGRMLMFPASLMHSVERYQGHSPRVTVAFNLFHPALAVPRLGQHIGAVGWWATNFRGLVMLRRKLPEKVYAVGLLPRLLWRPWTAQGSWMRHAALAWATATALASEHFEARANAQVR
;
A
#
# COMPACT_ATOMS: atom_id res chain seq x y z
N MET A 1 8.61 -38.89 25.97
CA MET A 1 9.48 -39.84 25.24
C MET A 1 10.89 -39.29 25.23
N ARG A 2 11.92 -40.12 25.44
CA ARG A 2 13.31 -39.69 25.27
C ARG A 2 13.68 -39.72 23.79
N PRO A 3 14.41 -38.72 23.24
CA PRO A 3 14.83 -38.74 21.84
C PRO A 3 15.69 -39.98 21.57
N ASN A 4 15.51 -40.59 20.39
CA ASN A 4 16.25 -41.79 20.00
C ASN A 4 17.73 -41.40 19.76
N PRO A 5 18.68 -41.85 20.59
CA PRO A 5 20.07 -41.43 20.50
C PRO A 5 20.77 -41.88 19.21
N LYS A 6 20.16 -42.78 18.43
CA LYS A 6 20.67 -43.20 17.12
C LYS A 6 20.41 -42.17 16.02
N LEU A 7 19.41 -41.31 16.15
CA LEU A 7 19.08 -40.26 15.16
C LEU A 7 19.97 -39.03 15.41
N THR A 8 21.13 -39.00 14.78
CA THR A 8 22.08 -37.89 14.86
C THR A 8 22.00 -36.99 13.62
N GLY A 9 22.47 -35.75 13.71
CA GLY A 9 22.49 -34.82 12.57
C GLY A 9 23.21 -35.37 11.33
N ALA A 10 24.21 -36.25 11.51
CA ALA A 10 24.93 -36.89 10.41
C ALA A 10 24.05 -37.81 9.55
N MET A 11 22.94 -38.36 10.10
CA MET A 11 22.00 -39.18 9.31
C MET A 11 21.18 -38.37 8.31
N PHE A 12 21.09 -37.05 8.50
CA PHE A 12 20.36 -36.14 7.63
C PHE A 12 21.32 -35.32 6.75
N ALA A 13 22.56 -35.80 6.56
CA ALA A 13 23.56 -35.08 5.77
C ALA A 13 23.09 -34.77 4.33
N ASP A 14 22.27 -35.66 3.75
CA ASP A 14 21.70 -35.49 2.41
C ASP A 14 20.31 -34.82 2.41
N ALA A 15 19.80 -34.39 3.57
CA ALA A 15 18.52 -33.71 3.65
C ALA A 15 18.61 -32.31 3.02
N ARG A 16 17.72 -32.03 2.08
CA ARG A 16 17.65 -30.73 1.39
C ARG A 16 16.51 -29.89 1.94
N LEU A 17 16.80 -28.61 2.19
CA LEU A 17 15.80 -27.60 2.53
C LEU A 17 15.68 -26.62 1.36
N ASP A 18 14.54 -26.64 0.67
CA ASP A 18 14.27 -25.75 -0.46
C ASP A 18 13.31 -24.62 -0.06
N MET A 19 13.71 -23.37 -0.35
CA MET A 19 12.84 -22.21 -0.23
C MET A 19 11.98 -22.08 -1.50
N LEU A 20 10.74 -22.53 -1.43
CA LEU A 20 9.87 -22.64 -2.61
C LEU A 20 9.36 -21.27 -3.09
N PHE A 21 8.93 -20.40 -2.18
CA PHE A 21 8.25 -19.14 -2.50
C PHE A 21 8.82 -17.97 -1.71
N PRO A 22 10.07 -17.53 -1.98
CA PRO A 22 10.59 -16.33 -1.35
C PRO A 22 9.75 -15.11 -1.74
N SER A 23 9.64 -14.13 -0.85
CA SER A 23 8.98 -12.84 -1.11
C SER A 23 10.04 -11.77 -1.36
N PRO A 24 10.50 -11.57 -2.62
CA PRO A 24 11.57 -10.63 -2.91
C PRO A 24 11.10 -9.19 -2.72
N VAL A 25 11.75 -8.45 -1.82
CA VAL A 25 11.53 -7.00 -1.68
C VAL A 25 12.81 -6.28 -2.11
N MET A 26 12.69 -5.42 -3.11
CA MET A 26 13.79 -4.56 -3.56
C MET A 26 13.61 -3.17 -2.97
N ALA A 27 14.69 -2.61 -2.44
CA ALA A 27 14.78 -1.23 -2.00
C ALA A 27 15.86 -0.52 -2.81
N PHE A 28 15.55 0.67 -3.31
CA PHE A 28 16.50 1.51 -4.05
C PHE A 28 16.33 2.98 -3.68
N ASP A 29 17.44 3.66 -3.40
CA ASP A 29 17.46 5.07 -3.04
C ASP A 29 17.88 5.90 -4.26
N TRP A 30 16.94 6.67 -4.81
CA TRP A 30 17.22 7.48 -6.00
C TRP A 30 18.08 8.71 -5.63
N PRO A 31 19.20 8.97 -6.36
CA PRO A 31 20.20 9.97 -5.97
C PRO A 31 19.74 11.44 -6.09
N SER A 32 18.70 11.73 -6.86
CA SER A 32 18.28 13.11 -7.22
C SER A 32 17.17 13.67 -6.32
N GLY A 33 17.08 13.23 -5.06
CA GLY A 33 15.87 13.28 -4.25
C GLY A 33 15.33 14.67 -3.90
N GLU A 34 16.16 15.68 -3.65
CA GLU A 34 15.65 16.90 -3.01
C GLU A 34 14.81 17.81 -3.91
N HIS A 35 15.33 18.23 -5.07
CA HIS A 35 14.58 19.11 -5.97
C HIS A 35 13.38 18.39 -6.59
N PHE A 36 13.61 17.15 -7.04
CA PHE A 36 12.58 16.28 -7.60
C PHE A 36 11.45 16.02 -6.60
N ASN A 37 11.77 15.65 -5.34
CA ASN A 37 10.73 15.38 -4.34
C ASN A 37 9.96 16.64 -3.98
N ARG A 38 10.60 17.81 -3.92
CA ARG A 38 9.89 19.07 -3.68
C ARG A 38 8.88 19.35 -4.79
N GLY A 39 9.29 19.29 -6.06
CA GLY A 39 8.40 19.51 -7.20
C GLY A 39 7.21 18.53 -7.22
N LEU A 40 7.49 17.25 -7.01
CA LEU A 40 6.47 16.21 -6.94
C LEU A 40 5.52 16.40 -5.75
N ARG A 41 6.06 16.71 -4.56
CA ARG A 41 5.28 16.99 -3.36
C ARG A 41 4.31 18.14 -3.60
N ASP A 42 4.78 19.23 -4.19
CA ASP A 42 3.94 20.39 -4.46
C ASP A 42 2.84 20.06 -5.48
N ALA A 43 3.15 19.26 -6.52
CA ALA A 43 2.14 18.78 -7.46
C ALA A 43 1.05 17.93 -6.75
N ILE A 44 1.45 17.05 -5.84
CA ILE A 44 0.55 16.22 -5.03
C ILE A 44 -0.34 17.08 -4.13
N LEU A 45 0.24 18.05 -3.41
CA LEU A 45 -0.53 18.93 -2.53
C LEU A 45 -1.51 19.81 -3.30
N ARG A 46 -1.12 20.35 -4.47
CA ARG A 46 -2.05 21.05 -5.36
C ARG A 46 -3.19 20.16 -5.85
N ARG A 47 -2.93 18.88 -6.14
CA ARG A 47 -3.99 17.91 -6.51
C ARG A 47 -4.93 17.64 -5.34
N ARG A 48 -4.40 17.51 -4.12
CA ARG A 48 -5.17 17.32 -2.88
C ARG A 48 -6.16 18.47 -2.62
N GLU A 49 -5.78 19.70 -2.92
CA GLU A 49 -6.68 20.86 -2.78
C GLU A 49 -7.89 20.81 -3.74
N ARG A 50 -7.73 20.13 -4.88
CA ARG A 50 -8.74 20.10 -5.97
C ARG A 50 -9.57 18.83 -6.01
N SER A 51 -9.20 17.81 -5.22
CA SER A 51 -9.85 16.50 -5.20
C SER A 51 -10.03 15.99 -3.78
N ALA A 52 -11.23 15.51 -3.48
CA ALA A 52 -11.53 14.81 -2.22
C ALA A 52 -10.69 13.54 -2.04
N GLY A 53 -10.12 13.01 -3.12
CA GLY A 53 -9.46 11.73 -3.13
C GLY A 53 -10.44 10.56 -2.98
N VAL A 54 -9.89 9.39 -2.70
CA VAL A 54 -10.63 8.15 -2.49
C VAL A 54 -10.31 7.55 -1.12
N VAL A 55 -11.24 6.74 -0.62
CA VAL A 55 -11.03 5.95 0.60
C VAL A 55 -11.04 4.47 0.23
N LYS A 56 -9.89 3.82 0.39
CA LYS A 56 -9.69 2.38 0.17
C LYS A 56 -9.17 1.76 1.47
N THR A 57 -7.85 1.66 1.61
CA THR A 57 -7.16 1.11 2.78
C THR A 57 -6.66 2.20 3.72
N ASN A 58 -6.50 3.44 3.22
CA ASN A 58 -6.17 4.64 3.97
C ASN A 58 -7.22 4.95 5.05
N ARG A 59 -6.74 5.44 6.19
CA ARG A 59 -7.52 5.88 7.35
C ARG A 59 -7.00 7.25 7.78
N GLY A 60 -7.88 8.25 7.80
CA GLY A 60 -7.57 9.68 7.92
C GLY A 60 -6.87 10.30 6.70
N GLY A 61 -5.94 9.57 6.09
CA GLY A 61 -5.11 10.05 4.98
C GLY A 61 -5.87 10.33 3.69
N TRP A 62 -5.33 11.25 2.90
CA TRP A 62 -5.79 11.48 1.53
C TRP A 62 -5.08 10.52 0.57
N GLN A 63 -5.83 9.97 -0.38
CA GLN A 63 -5.34 9.15 -1.47
C GLN A 63 -5.90 9.69 -2.78
N SER A 64 -5.07 9.93 -3.80
CA SER A 64 -5.55 10.35 -5.12
C SER A 64 -6.26 9.20 -5.87
N ASP A 65 -6.86 9.50 -7.01
CA ASP A 65 -7.21 8.46 -7.97
C ASP A 65 -5.94 7.79 -8.54
N VAL A 66 -6.13 6.68 -9.26
CA VAL A 66 -5.03 5.86 -9.84
C VAL A 66 -4.54 6.38 -11.20
N ASP A 67 -4.51 7.71 -11.35
CA ASP A 67 -4.27 8.44 -12.59
C ASP A 67 -3.00 9.31 -12.57
N LEU A 68 -2.07 9.08 -11.62
CA LEU A 68 -0.89 9.94 -11.47
C LEU A 68 -0.01 9.97 -12.72
N GLN A 69 0.04 8.87 -13.47
CA GLN A 69 0.74 8.80 -14.76
C GLN A 69 0.20 9.77 -15.82
N ASP A 70 -1.04 10.24 -15.66
CA ASP A 70 -1.73 11.14 -16.59
C ASP A 70 -1.71 12.61 -16.11
N TRP A 71 -1.02 12.89 -15.01
CA TRP A 71 -0.92 14.25 -14.49
C TRP A 71 0.03 15.11 -15.33
N ASP A 72 -0.34 16.38 -15.52
CA ASP A 72 0.50 17.40 -16.14
C ASP A 72 1.60 17.87 -15.15
N SER A 73 2.60 17.01 -14.92
CA SER A 73 3.78 17.26 -14.09
C SER A 73 4.97 16.47 -14.63
N SER A 74 6.07 17.17 -14.91
CA SER A 74 7.34 16.58 -15.32
C SER A 74 7.85 15.54 -14.32
N GLU A 75 7.70 15.82 -13.02
CA GLU A 75 8.15 14.96 -11.94
C GLU A 75 7.31 13.69 -11.84
N ALA A 76 5.99 13.79 -12.08
CA ALA A 76 5.13 12.61 -12.17
C ALA A 76 5.55 11.72 -13.35
N GLY A 77 5.74 12.30 -14.54
CA GLY A 77 6.20 11.58 -15.72
C GLY A 77 7.58 10.92 -15.53
N GLU A 78 8.54 11.62 -14.94
CA GLU A 78 9.84 11.06 -14.59
C GLU A 78 9.73 9.94 -13.54
N LEU A 79 8.83 10.07 -12.55
CA LEU A 79 8.60 9.00 -11.56
C LEU A 79 8.08 7.71 -12.21
N ILE A 80 7.20 7.83 -13.21
CA ILE A 80 6.72 6.67 -13.98
C ILE A 80 7.89 5.97 -14.69
N GLN A 81 8.79 6.74 -15.31
CA GLN A 81 9.98 6.15 -15.96
C GLN A 81 10.90 5.46 -14.93
N ARG A 82 11.10 6.08 -13.76
CA ARG A 82 11.90 5.50 -12.67
C ARG A 82 11.32 4.17 -12.18
N VAL A 83 10.01 4.08 -11.96
CA VAL A 83 9.39 2.83 -11.47
C VAL A 83 9.42 1.74 -12.53
N GLN A 84 9.24 2.06 -13.81
CA GLN A 84 9.37 1.10 -14.92
C GLN A 84 10.80 0.57 -15.05
N SER A 85 11.80 1.45 -14.92
CA SER A 85 13.23 1.06 -14.94
C SER A 85 13.57 0.15 -13.76
N LEU A 86 13.06 0.45 -12.56
CA LEU A 86 13.26 -0.41 -11.41
C LEU A 86 12.54 -1.76 -11.55
N ALA A 87 11.39 -1.80 -12.23
CA ALA A 87 10.65 -3.03 -12.49
C ALA A 87 11.36 -3.96 -13.48
N HIS A 88 12.02 -3.39 -14.49
CA HIS A 88 12.94 -4.14 -15.34
C HIS A 88 14.06 -4.78 -14.52
N GLU A 89 14.79 -3.98 -13.73
CA GLU A 89 15.89 -4.46 -12.87
C GLU A 89 15.42 -5.52 -11.87
N TYR A 90 14.24 -5.34 -11.28
CA TYR A 90 13.62 -6.30 -10.37
C TYR A 90 13.43 -7.68 -11.01
N LEU A 91 12.97 -7.73 -12.26
CA LEU A 91 12.82 -8.98 -12.99
C LEU A 91 14.15 -9.58 -13.44
N VAL A 92 15.12 -8.74 -13.86
CA VAL A 92 16.47 -9.20 -14.20
C VAL A 92 17.11 -9.92 -13.01
N ARG A 93 16.98 -9.37 -11.79
CA ARG A 93 17.51 -10.02 -10.59
C ARG A 93 16.79 -11.31 -10.21
N GLN A 94 15.48 -11.39 -10.45
CA GLN A 94 14.73 -12.62 -10.21
C GLN A 94 15.09 -13.73 -11.20
N ALA A 95 15.16 -13.40 -12.49
CA ALA A 95 15.50 -14.35 -13.55
C ALA A 95 17.00 -14.66 -13.62
N LYS A 96 17.85 -13.79 -13.06
CA LYS A 96 19.32 -13.79 -13.23
C LYS A 96 19.76 -13.66 -14.70
N GLU A 97 18.93 -13.04 -15.53
CA GLU A 97 19.16 -12.84 -16.96
C GLU A 97 18.42 -11.57 -17.42
N ASP A 98 19.04 -10.82 -18.34
CA ASP A 98 18.38 -9.72 -19.04
C ASP A 98 18.12 -10.09 -20.50
N ASN A 99 16.87 -10.45 -20.81
CA ASN A 99 16.42 -10.71 -22.17
C ASN A 99 15.79 -9.48 -22.85
N GLY A 100 15.83 -8.31 -22.20
CA GLY A 100 15.32 -7.04 -22.71
C GLY A 100 13.80 -6.91 -22.78
N VAL A 101 13.02 -7.98 -22.57
CA VAL A 101 11.55 -8.01 -22.71
C VAL A 101 10.88 -6.97 -21.82
N PHE A 102 11.41 -6.77 -20.61
CA PHE A 102 10.79 -5.92 -19.58
C PHE A 102 11.30 -4.48 -19.57
N ARG A 103 12.06 -4.04 -20.59
CA ARG A 103 12.50 -2.63 -20.70
C ARG A 103 11.36 -1.65 -21.02
N GLN A 104 10.27 -2.15 -21.57
CA GLN A 104 9.12 -1.38 -22.06
C GLN A 104 7.82 -2.17 -21.82
N GLY A 105 6.66 -1.66 -22.24
CA GLY A 105 5.40 -2.42 -22.23
C GLY A 105 4.69 -2.50 -20.86
N TRP A 106 5.21 -1.82 -19.85
CA TRP A 106 4.60 -1.72 -18.53
C TRP A 106 3.33 -0.87 -18.54
N GLN A 107 2.26 -1.44 -18.01
CA GLN A 107 1.06 -0.70 -17.61
C GLN A 107 1.19 -0.33 -16.14
N VAL A 108 1.01 0.95 -15.83
CA VAL A 108 1.20 1.50 -14.48
C VAL A 108 -0.07 2.18 -14.03
N LEU A 109 -0.51 1.84 -12.82
CA LEU A 109 -1.53 2.56 -12.07
C LEU A 109 -0.86 3.18 -10.85
N ALA A 110 -0.76 4.50 -10.81
CA ALA A 110 -0.06 5.22 -9.75
C ALA A 110 -1.00 6.16 -9.00
N TRP A 111 -0.82 6.26 -7.68
CA TRP A 111 -1.58 7.19 -6.84
C TRP A 111 -0.73 7.78 -5.72
N ALA A 112 -1.01 9.03 -5.38
CA ALA A 112 -0.37 9.73 -4.27
C ALA A 112 -1.15 9.54 -2.96
N ASN A 113 -0.43 9.53 -1.85
CA ASN A 113 -0.96 9.48 -0.50
C ASN A 113 -0.40 10.64 0.31
N VAL A 114 -1.23 11.27 1.13
CA VAL A 114 -0.83 12.27 2.12
C VAL A 114 -1.36 11.85 3.49
N ASN A 115 -0.44 11.49 4.37
CA ASN A 115 -0.71 11.06 5.74
C ASN A 115 -0.30 12.17 6.72
N GLU A 116 -1.20 12.56 7.60
CA GLU A 116 -0.97 13.48 8.72
C GLU A 116 -0.93 12.67 10.01
N HIS A 117 -0.78 13.35 11.14
CA HIS A 117 -0.77 12.72 12.45
C HIS A 117 -1.99 11.80 12.64
N GLY A 118 -1.72 10.56 13.05
CA GLY A 118 -2.73 9.53 13.27
C GLY A 118 -3.16 8.76 12.03
N HIS A 119 -2.73 9.13 10.82
CA HIS A 119 -3.15 8.45 9.59
C HIS A 119 -2.38 7.14 9.37
N PHE A 120 -3.01 6.16 8.73
CA PHE A 120 -2.41 4.83 8.48
C PHE A 120 -3.09 4.11 7.31
N ASN A 121 -2.54 2.96 6.90
CA ASN A 121 -3.19 2.05 5.95
C ASN A 121 -3.32 0.66 6.59
N ARG A 122 -4.50 0.06 6.47
CA ARG A 122 -4.75 -1.29 6.98
C ARG A 122 -3.96 -2.35 6.21
N SER A 123 -3.79 -3.53 6.81
CA SER A 123 -3.23 -4.70 6.14
C SER A 123 -4.04 -5.06 4.89
N HIS A 124 -3.34 -5.22 3.76
CA HIS A 124 -3.90 -5.56 2.44
C HIS A 124 -2.81 -6.09 1.50
N SER A 125 -3.25 -6.62 0.36
CA SER A 125 -2.42 -6.86 -0.82
C SER A 125 -3.10 -6.26 -2.05
N HIS A 126 -2.37 -6.20 -3.16
CA HIS A 126 -2.85 -5.66 -4.44
C HIS A 126 -3.12 -6.75 -5.47
N LEU A 127 -3.09 -8.03 -5.08
CA LEU A 127 -3.26 -9.15 -6.02
C LEU A 127 -4.54 -8.97 -6.85
N GLY A 128 -4.39 -8.89 -8.17
CA GLY A 128 -5.48 -8.63 -9.09
C GLY A 128 -5.05 -8.76 -10.56
N ALA A 129 -6.01 -8.63 -11.48
CA ALA A 129 -5.77 -8.81 -12.91
C ALA A 129 -4.75 -7.83 -13.52
N TYR A 130 -4.54 -6.68 -12.88
CA TYR A 130 -3.69 -5.59 -13.37
C TYR A 130 -2.58 -5.21 -12.38
N ALA A 131 -2.17 -6.13 -11.51
CA ALA A 131 -1.15 -5.87 -10.49
C ALA A 131 -0.36 -7.15 -10.20
N GLN A 132 0.82 -7.25 -10.81
CA GLN A 132 1.80 -8.31 -10.57
C GLN A 132 2.87 -7.86 -9.58
N ILE A 133 3.30 -6.61 -9.72
CA ILE A 133 4.30 -5.96 -8.87
C ILE A 133 3.66 -4.70 -8.30
N SER A 134 3.92 -4.43 -7.02
CA SER A 134 3.57 -3.17 -6.39
C SER A 134 4.84 -2.44 -5.97
N ALA A 135 4.75 -1.12 -5.91
CA ALA A 135 5.85 -0.28 -5.44
C ALA A 135 5.35 0.87 -4.58
N ILE A 136 6.26 1.43 -3.78
CA ILE A 136 6.04 2.64 -2.97
C ILE A 136 7.26 3.53 -3.11
N TYR A 137 7.06 4.79 -3.49
CA TYR A 137 8.08 5.84 -3.48
C TYR A 137 7.81 6.82 -2.34
N TYR A 138 8.83 7.11 -1.54
CA TYR A 138 8.75 8.06 -0.44
C TYR A 138 9.17 9.45 -0.93
N VAL A 139 8.19 10.31 -1.17
CA VAL A 139 8.42 11.69 -1.62
C VAL A 139 8.88 12.54 -0.43
N ASP A 140 8.14 12.48 0.66
CA ASP A 140 8.43 13.18 1.91
C ASP A 140 8.06 12.28 3.08
N VAL A 141 9.04 11.89 3.89
CA VAL A 141 8.80 11.05 5.07
C VAL A 141 8.28 11.83 6.26
N GLY A 142 8.12 13.16 6.15
CA GLY A 142 7.71 14.04 7.22
C GLY A 142 8.75 14.06 8.35
N ASP A 143 8.31 13.80 9.57
CA ASP A 143 9.15 13.85 10.78
C ASP A 143 9.84 12.51 11.11
N ILE A 144 9.78 11.53 10.20
CA ILE A 144 10.46 10.24 10.39
C ILE A 144 11.98 10.47 10.26
N GLN A 145 12.69 10.28 11.38
CA GLN A 145 14.15 10.41 11.45
C GLN A 145 14.79 9.12 11.98
N PRO A 146 16.05 8.82 11.61
CA PRO A 146 16.80 7.74 12.22
C PRO A 146 16.79 7.85 13.75
N GLY A 147 16.45 6.76 14.46
CA GLY A 147 16.42 6.72 15.92
C GLY A 147 15.17 7.32 16.58
N ARG A 148 14.23 7.90 15.82
CA ARG A 148 12.90 8.30 16.33
C ARG A 148 11.81 7.50 15.63
N ASP A 149 11.04 6.76 16.41
CA ASP A 149 9.87 6.07 15.89
C ASP A 149 8.68 7.03 15.80
N ALA A 150 8.51 7.66 14.63
CA ALA A 150 7.31 8.42 14.30
C ALA A 150 6.25 7.56 13.58
N GLY A 151 6.40 6.23 13.60
CA GLY A 151 5.56 5.30 12.84
C GLY A 151 5.64 5.54 11.32
N GLY A 152 4.53 5.34 10.60
CA GLY A 152 4.46 5.56 9.16
C GLY A 152 5.38 4.64 8.32
N ARG A 153 5.97 3.61 8.91
CA ARG A 153 6.79 2.61 8.21
C ARG A 153 5.88 1.65 7.44
N THR A 154 6.37 1.16 6.30
CA THR A 154 5.71 0.06 5.61
C THR A 154 6.03 -1.24 6.33
N ARG A 155 5.00 -1.97 6.72
CA ARG A 155 5.09 -3.27 7.39
C ARG A 155 4.74 -4.35 6.38
N PHE A 156 5.68 -5.24 6.09
CA PHE A 156 5.42 -6.47 5.34
C PHE A 156 5.11 -7.59 6.32
N GLU A 157 4.07 -8.36 6.06
CA GLU A 157 3.52 -9.35 7.00
C GLU A 157 3.69 -10.76 6.42
N ASP A 158 4.23 -11.67 7.23
CA ASP A 158 4.32 -13.11 6.95
C ASP A 158 3.01 -13.80 7.31
N TRP A 159 2.29 -14.26 6.28
CA TRP A 159 1.03 -14.98 6.40
C TRP A 159 1.18 -16.48 6.09
N THR A 160 2.41 -17.00 6.02
CA THR A 160 2.70 -18.38 5.61
C THR A 160 2.52 -19.40 6.75
N ALA A 161 2.42 -18.93 8.00
CA ALA A 161 2.32 -19.77 9.20
C ALA A 161 3.49 -20.78 9.38
N VAL A 162 4.64 -20.52 8.77
CA VAL A 162 5.85 -21.36 8.92
C VAL A 162 6.28 -21.42 10.39
N ALA A 163 6.69 -22.58 10.89
CA ALA A 163 7.13 -22.72 12.28
C ALA A 163 8.34 -21.83 12.58
N ILE A 164 8.33 -21.16 13.75
CA ILE A 164 9.45 -20.39 14.27
C ILE A 164 10.00 -21.15 15.48
N ASP A 165 11.33 -21.31 15.54
CA ASP A 165 12.01 -21.82 16.72
C ASP A 165 11.89 -20.78 17.86
N VAL A 166 11.10 -21.12 18.86
CA VAL A 166 10.77 -20.22 19.97
C VAL A 166 11.93 -20.00 20.95
N ASP A 167 12.90 -20.92 20.98
CA ASP A 167 14.04 -20.84 21.90
C ASP A 167 15.15 -19.97 21.31
N ARG A 168 15.21 -19.86 19.98
CA ARG A 168 16.24 -19.09 19.25
C ARG A 168 15.77 -17.71 18.78
N ASN A 169 14.46 -17.45 18.81
CA ASN A 169 13.92 -16.16 18.40
C ASN A 169 13.33 -15.43 19.62
N PRO A 170 13.95 -14.34 20.11
CA PRO A 170 13.43 -13.60 21.26
C PRO A 170 12.07 -12.93 20.97
N ASP A 171 11.65 -12.84 19.71
CA ASP A 171 10.37 -12.26 19.29
C ASP A 171 9.55 -13.27 18.48
N VAL A 172 9.11 -14.32 19.17
CA VAL A 172 8.40 -15.49 18.60
C VAL A 172 7.05 -15.15 17.94
N LEU A 173 6.48 -13.99 18.28
CA LEU A 173 5.21 -13.52 17.74
C LEU A 173 5.41 -12.61 16.52
N ARG A 174 6.62 -12.10 16.31
CA ARG A 174 6.87 -11.18 15.20
C ARG A 174 6.87 -11.92 13.87
N ARG A 175 5.83 -11.61 13.10
CA ARG A 175 5.57 -12.10 11.75
C ARG A 175 5.64 -10.97 10.75
N ASP A 176 6.53 -10.01 10.96
CA ASP A 176 6.63 -8.86 10.09
C ASP A 176 8.03 -8.26 9.98
N VAL A 177 8.20 -7.52 8.89
CA VAL A 177 9.39 -6.73 8.61
C VAL A 177 8.95 -5.29 8.40
N LEU A 178 9.55 -4.38 9.17
CA LEU A 178 9.33 -2.95 9.06
C LEU A 178 10.41 -2.34 8.18
N MET A 179 10.01 -1.75 7.06
CA MET A 179 10.93 -1.05 6.17
C MET A 179 11.02 0.41 6.55
N GLN A 180 12.23 0.86 6.88
CA GLN A 180 12.50 2.24 7.24
C GLN A 180 12.31 3.17 6.02
N PRO A 181 11.40 4.15 6.09
CA PRO A 181 11.24 5.19 5.07
C PRO A 181 12.48 6.08 4.98
N SER A 182 12.80 6.53 3.77
CA SER A 182 13.77 7.59 3.49
C SER A 182 13.31 8.38 2.27
N ASN A 183 13.52 9.70 2.24
CA ASN A 183 13.19 10.52 1.07
C ASN A 183 13.93 9.99 -0.16
N GLY A 184 13.20 9.77 -1.25
CA GLY A 184 13.75 9.23 -2.49
C GLY A 184 13.87 7.71 -2.55
N ARG A 185 13.56 6.99 -1.46
CA ARG A 185 13.51 5.53 -1.46
C ARG A 185 12.31 5.03 -2.26
N MET A 186 12.55 4.01 -3.07
CA MET A 186 11.51 3.20 -3.70
C MET A 186 11.61 1.76 -3.15
N LEU A 187 10.47 1.23 -2.71
CA LEU A 187 10.30 -0.19 -2.41
C LEU A 187 9.53 -0.83 -3.55
N MET A 188 9.92 -2.04 -3.96
CA MET A 188 9.26 -2.82 -4.99
C MET A 188 9.14 -4.27 -4.53
N PHE A 189 7.96 -4.85 -4.70
CA PHE A 189 7.60 -6.15 -4.11
C PHE A 189 6.46 -6.82 -4.89
N PRO A 190 6.22 -8.13 -4.71
CA PRO A 190 5.11 -8.83 -5.35
C PRO A 190 3.78 -8.23 -4.89
N ALA A 191 2.84 -8.01 -5.80
CA ALA A 191 1.54 -7.44 -5.47
C ALA A 191 0.74 -8.31 -4.46
N SER A 192 1.06 -9.60 -4.34
CA SER A 192 0.49 -10.53 -3.37
C SER A 192 0.98 -10.36 -1.94
N LEU A 193 2.13 -9.69 -1.73
CA LEU A 193 2.74 -9.59 -0.41
C LEU A 193 1.87 -8.70 0.50
N MET A 194 1.40 -9.29 1.61
CA MET A 194 0.58 -8.60 2.59
C MET A 194 1.39 -7.48 3.25
N HIS A 195 0.80 -6.29 3.29
CA HIS A 195 1.43 -5.13 3.90
C HIS A 195 0.44 -4.14 4.48
N SER A 196 0.92 -3.37 5.44
CA SER A 196 0.24 -2.23 6.06
C SER A 196 1.18 -1.04 6.16
N VAL A 197 0.63 0.13 6.49
CA VAL A 197 1.43 1.31 6.86
C VAL A 197 1.08 1.64 8.30
N GLU A 198 2.09 1.73 9.15
CA GLU A 198 1.90 2.08 10.55
C GLU A 198 1.24 3.44 10.71
N ARG A 199 0.61 3.64 11.88
CA ARG A 199 0.11 4.95 12.27
C ARG A 199 1.25 5.95 12.33
N TYR A 200 1.15 6.97 11.50
CA TYR A 200 2.11 8.06 11.48
C TYR A 200 1.85 9.00 12.66
N GLN A 201 2.89 9.41 13.38
CA GLN A 201 2.81 10.23 14.59
C GLN A 201 3.46 11.60 14.43
N GLY A 202 4.06 11.90 13.28
CA GLY A 202 4.62 13.22 13.01
C GLY A 202 3.57 14.29 12.77
N HIS A 203 4.01 15.54 12.84
CA HIS A 203 3.26 16.77 12.64
C HIS A 203 3.33 17.23 11.18
N SER A 204 4.48 17.05 10.52
CA SER A 204 4.64 17.37 9.10
C SER A 204 3.97 16.29 8.23
N PRO A 205 3.28 16.62 7.13
CA PRO A 205 2.66 15.62 6.27
C PRO A 205 3.69 14.64 5.67
N ARG A 206 3.39 13.35 5.73
CA ARG A 206 4.12 12.29 5.03
C ARG A 206 3.47 12.05 3.67
N VAL A 207 4.25 12.13 2.60
CA VAL A 207 3.81 12.01 1.21
C VAL A 207 4.49 10.82 0.54
N THR A 208 3.69 9.92 -0.01
CA THR A 208 4.17 8.76 -0.78
C THR A 208 3.41 8.60 -2.08
N VAL A 209 4.04 8.00 -3.08
CA VAL A 209 3.35 7.51 -4.29
C VAL A 209 3.39 6.00 -4.26
N ALA A 210 2.26 5.35 -4.48
CA ALA A 210 2.17 3.91 -4.61
C ALA A 210 1.79 3.52 -6.03
N PHE A 211 2.21 2.33 -6.45
CA PHE A 211 2.09 1.85 -7.81
C PHE A 211 1.60 0.41 -7.83
N ASN A 212 0.78 0.11 -8.83
CA ASN A 212 0.60 -1.23 -9.34
C ASN A 212 1.13 -1.29 -10.76
N LEU A 213 1.90 -2.35 -11.04
CA LEU A 213 2.52 -2.58 -12.34
C LEU A 213 2.05 -3.93 -12.90
N PHE A 214 1.80 -3.91 -14.20
CA PHE A 214 1.46 -5.07 -14.98
C PHE A 214 2.27 -5.08 -16.28
N HIS A 215 2.75 -6.26 -16.65
CA HIS A 215 3.39 -6.48 -17.93
C HIS A 215 2.72 -7.67 -18.67
N PRO A 216 2.32 -7.52 -19.94
CA PRO A 216 1.67 -8.59 -20.70
C PRO A 216 2.49 -9.89 -20.78
N ALA A 217 3.83 -9.79 -20.84
CA ALA A 217 4.69 -10.99 -20.87
C ALA A 217 4.72 -11.78 -19.55
N LEU A 218 4.21 -11.20 -18.45
CA LEU A 218 4.00 -11.91 -17.18
C LEU A 218 2.56 -12.44 -17.06
N ALA A 219 1.69 -12.14 -18.02
CA ALA A 219 0.30 -12.56 -17.96
C ALA A 219 0.20 -14.07 -18.25
N VAL A 220 -0.34 -14.82 -17.29
CA VAL A 220 -0.63 -16.25 -17.48
C VAL A 220 -2.06 -16.36 -18.04
N PRO A 221 -2.26 -16.85 -19.28
CA PRO A 221 -3.59 -17.02 -19.85
C PRO A 221 -4.44 -17.90 -18.92
N ARG A 222 -5.60 -17.38 -18.48
CA ARG A 222 -6.56 -17.94 -17.49
C ARG A 222 -6.30 -17.68 -16.00
N LEU A 223 -5.10 -17.27 -15.56
CA LEU A 223 -4.91 -16.89 -14.15
C LEU A 223 -5.74 -15.66 -13.78
N GLY A 224 -5.82 -14.66 -14.68
CA GLY A 224 -6.70 -13.50 -14.51
C GLY A 224 -8.19 -13.87 -14.43
N GLN A 225 -8.63 -14.89 -15.16
CA GLN A 225 -10.00 -15.41 -15.07
C GLN A 225 -10.25 -16.13 -13.75
N HIS A 226 -9.26 -16.87 -13.21
CA HIS A 226 -9.36 -17.55 -11.92
C HIS A 226 -9.36 -16.58 -10.74
N ILE A 227 -8.43 -15.60 -10.70
CA ILE A 227 -8.41 -14.52 -9.70
C ILE A 227 -9.71 -13.69 -9.78
N GLY A 228 -10.17 -13.39 -11.01
CA GLY A 228 -11.44 -12.72 -11.25
C GLY A 228 -12.67 -13.52 -10.78
N ALA A 229 -12.67 -14.84 -10.91
CA ALA A 229 -13.75 -15.72 -10.47
C ALA A 229 -13.83 -15.85 -8.94
N VAL A 230 -12.69 -15.91 -8.24
CA VAL A 230 -12.65 -15.80 -6.76
C VAL A 230 -13.15 -14.41 -6.32
N GLY A 231 -12.82 -13.37 -7.10
CA GLY A 231 -13.35 -12.02 -6.94
C GLY A 231 -14.84 -11.88 -7.28
N TRP A 232 -15.44 -12.72 -8.14
CA TRP A 232 -16.80 -12.54 -8.64
C TRP A 232 -17.85 -12.67 -7.52
N TRP A 233 -17.72 -13.67 -6.64
CA TRP A 233 -18.58 -13.79 -5.45
C TRP A 233 -18.33 -12.63 -4.47
N ALA A 234 -17.06 -12.29 -4.23
CA ALA A 234 -16.66 -11.19 -3.37
C ALA A 234 -16.93 -9.79 -3.96
N THR A 235 -17.30 -9.67 -5.25
CA THR A 235 -17.60 -8.41 -5.96
C THR A 235 -19.10 -8.24 -6.12
N ASN A 236 -19.82 -9.31 -6.48
CA ASN A 236 -21.27 -9.28 -6.71
C ASN A 236 -22.09 -9.45 -5.43
N PHE A 237 -21.62 -10.22 -4.44
CA PHE A 237 -22.31 -10.38 -3.15
C PHE A 237 -21.68 -9.56 -2.01
N ARG A 238 -20.56 -8.86 -2.26
CA ARG A 238 -19.98 -7.91 -1.29
C ARG A 238 -20.99 -6.90 -0.81
N GLY A 239 -21.80 -6.36 -1.72
CA GLY A 239 -22.78 -5.33 -1.41
C GLY A 239 -23.82 -5.81 -0.38
N LEU A 240 -24.26 -7.06 -0.50
CA LEU A 240 -25.23 -7.70 0.41
C LEU A 240 -24.60 -8.08 1.76
N VAL A 241 -23.41 -8.67 1.76
CA VAL A 241 -22.69 -9.04 2.99
C VAL A 241 -22.20 -7.80 3.76
N MET A 242 -21.77 -6.76 3.03
CA MET A 242 -21.41 -5.46 3.61
C MET A 242 -22.63 -4.65 4.01
N LEU A 243 -23.84 -4.91 3.48
CA LEU A 243 -25.02 -4.07 3.72
C LEU A 243 -25.29 -3.95 5.22
N ARG A 244 -25.31 -5.07 5.95
CA ARG A 244 -25.50 -5.07 7.42
C ARG A 244 -24.43 -4.26 8.18
N ARG A 245 -23.19 -4.27 7.69
CA ARG A 245 -22.07 -3.53 8.31
C ARG A 245 -22.00 -2.07 7.88
N LYS A 246 -22.34 -1.76 6.63
CA LYS A 246 -22.21 -0.44 6.00
C LYS A 246 -23.46 0.42 6.15
N LEU A 247 -24.64 -0.15 6.43
CA LEU A 247 -25.85 0.64 6.68
C LEU A 247 -25.68 1.59 7.87
N PRO A 248 -25.18 1.13 9.04
CA PRO A 248 -24.93 2.02 10.18
C PRO A 248 -23.89 3.09 9.87
N GLU A 249 -22.82 2.73 9.14
CA GLU A 249 -21.79 3.68 8.69
C GLU A 249 -22.40 4.75 7.77
N LYS A 250 -23.22 4.36 6.78
CA LYS A 250 -23.87 5.30 5.85
C LYS A 250 -24.87 6.21 6.57
N VAL A 251 -25.64 5.70 7.52
CA VAL A 251 -26.57 6.51 8.34
C VAL A 251 -25.80 7.53 9.18
N TYR A 252 -24.68 7.11 9.78
CA TYR A 252 -23.82 8.02 10.52
C TYR A 252 -23.17 9.08 9.61
N ALA A 253 -22.72 8.69 8.41
CA ALA A 253 -22.21 9.63 7.41
C ALA A 253 -23.26 10.69 7.03
N VAL A 254 -24.51 10.29 6.78
CA VAL A 254 -25.61 11.23 6.52
C VAL A 254 -25.79 12.21 7.69
N GLY A 255 -25.65 11.75 8.94
CA GLY A 255 -25.71 12.61 10.13
C GLY A 255 -24.59 13.66 10.22
N LEU A 256 -23.44 13.44 9.56
CA LEU A 256 -22.32 14.39 9.53
C LEU A 256 -22.46 15.45 8.43
N LEU A 257 -23.28 15.19 7.40
CA LEU A 257 -23.43 16.08 6.24
C LEU A 257 -23.84 17.51 6.60
N PRO A 258 -24.84 17.76 7.47
CA PRO A 258 -25.26 19.13 7.76
C PRO A 258 -24.11 19.99 8.29
N ARG A 259 -23.25 19.40 9.14
CA ARG A 259 -22.06 20.07 9.70
C ARG A 259 -20.98 20.30 8.66
N LEU A 260 -20.74 19.33 7.77
CA LEU A 260 -19.68 19.41 6.77
C LEU A 260 -20.05 20.36 5.61
N LEU A 261 -21.33 20.42 5.25
CA LEU A 261 -21.85 21.35 4.25
C LEU A 261 -21.83 22.80 4.75
N TRP A 262 -21.95 23.03 6.07
CA TRP A 262 -21.87 24.35 6.70
C TRP A 262 -20.44 24.93 6.80
N ARG A 263 -19.41 24.16 6.43
CA ARG A 263 -18.02 24.67 6.40
C ARG A 263 -17.92 25.79 5.35
N PRO A 264 -17.16 26.86 5.63
CA PRO A 264 -17.07 28.01 4.74
C PRO A 264 -16.66 27.55 3.34
N TRP A 265 -17.51 27.87 2.36
CA TRP A 265 -17.29 27.58 0.95
C TRP A 265 -16.16 28.47 0.43
N THR A 266 -15.00 27.89 0.16
CA THR A 266 -13.93 28.60 -0.55
C THR A 266 -14.30 28.62 -2.04
N ALA A 267 -14.39 29.82 -2.61
CA ALA A 267 -15.05 30.12 -3.88
C ALA A 267 -14.41 29.52 -5.16
N GLN A 268 -13.54 28.51 -5.05
CA GLN A 268 -12.84 27.90 -6.19
C GLN A 268 -13.49 26.61 -6.72
N GLY A 269 -14.70 26.23 -6.28
CA GLY A 269 -15.40 25.04 -6.79
C GLY A 269 -16.93 25.15 -6.80
N SER A 270 -17.59 24.41 -7.69
CA SER A 270 -19.05 24.36 -7.77
C SER A 270 -19.67 23.75 -6.50
N TRP A 271 -20.90 24.15 -6.16
CA TRP A 271 -21.68 23.56 -5.07
C TRP A 271 -21.74 22.03 -5.14
N MET A 272 -21.80 21.45 -6.34
CA MET A 272 -21.78 19.99 -6.52
C MET A 272 -20.46 19.36 -6.05
N ARG A 273 -19.32 20.03 -6.28
CA ARG A 273 -18.02 19.57 -5.77
C ARG A 273 -17.92 19.68 -4.25
N HIS A 274 -18.47 20.76 -3.67
CA HIS A 274 -18.54 20.93 -2.21
C HIS A 274 -19.40 19.83 -1.57
N ALA A 275 -20.55 19.53 -2.15
CA ALA A 275 -21.42 18.45 -1.70
C ALA A 275 -20.78 17.06 -1.85
N ALA A 276 -20.09 16.81 -2.96
CA ALA A 276 -19.35 15.57 -3.17
C ALA A 276 -18.21 15.39 -2.17
N LEU A 277 -17.46 16.46 -1.89
CA LEU A 277 -16.41 16.49 -0.87
C LEU A 277 -16.99 16.22 0.52
N ALA A 278 -18.07 16.91 0.90
CA ALA A 278 -18.74 16.71 2.18
C ALA A 278 -19.24 15.27 2.36
N TRP A 279 -19.81 14.66 1.31
CA TRP A 279 -20.23 13.26 1.31
C TRP A 279 -19.05 12.30 1.46
N ALA A 280 -17.95 12.53 0.75
CA ALA A 280 -16.75 11.72 0.84
C ALA A 280 -16.13 11.79 2.25
N THR A 281 -16.01 13.01 2.82
CA THR A 281 -15.52 13.22 4.18
C THR A 281 -16.43 12.57 5.22
N ALA A 282 -17.75 12.70 5.06
CA ALA A 282 -18.72 12.06 5.94
C ALA A 282 -18.58 10.52 5.95
N THR A 283 -18.41 9.95 4.76
CA THR A 283 -18.24 8.49 4.59
C THR A 283 -16.93 8.02 5.23
N ALA A 284 -15.86 8.80 5.13
CA ALA A 284 -14.57 8.51 5.76
C ALA A 284 -14.68 8.51 7.30
N LEU A 285 -15.23 9.59 7.87
CA LEU A 285 -15.42 9.74 9.32
C LEU A 285 -16.33 8.66 9.92
N ALA A 286 -17.36 8.24 9.18
CA ALA A 286 -18.21 7.13 9.59
C ALA A 286 -17.45 5.80 9.63
N SER A 287 -16.63 5.52 8.62
CA SER A 287 -15.81 4.32 8.61
C SER A 287 -14.82 4.30 9.78
N GLU A 288 -14.26 5.44 10.18
CA GLU A 288 -13.37 5.57 11.34
C GLU A 288 -14.10 5.32 12.66
N HIS A 289 -15.27 5.94 12.87
CA HIS A 289 -16.06 5.81 14.10
C HIS A 289 -16.43 4.36 14.42
N PHE A 290 -16.93 3.62 13.43
CA PHE A 290 -17.34 2.23 13.63
C PHE A 290 -16.15 1.27 13.79
N GLU A 291 -15.01 1.55 13.16
CA GLU A 291 -13.79 0.77 13.37
C GLU A 291 -13.17 1.04 14.75
N ALA A 292 -13.18 2.28 15.25
CA ALA A 292 -12.77 2.60 16.62
C ALA A 292 -13.62 1.83 17.66
N ARG A 293 -14.93 1.76 17.43
CA ARG A 293 -15.86 0.96 18.25
C ARG A 293 -15.56 -0.53 18.21
N ALA A 294 -15.30 -1.09 17.02
CA ALA A 294 -14.99 -2.51 16.88
C ALA A 294 -13.69 -2.89 17.61
N ASN A 295 -12.66 -2.06 17.50
CA ASN A 295 -11.37 -2.28 18.18
C ASN A 295 -11.45 -2.12 19.70
N ALA A 296 -12.38 -1.31 20.21
CA ALA A 296 -12.63 -1.16 21.65
C ALA A 296 -13.34 -2.37 22.28
N GLN A 297 -14.01 -3.21 21.47
CA GLN A 297 -14.71 -4.41 21.94
C GLN A 297 -13.82 -5.67 21.99
N VAL A 298 -12.60 -5.60 21.45
CA VAL A 298 -11.63 -6.71 21.37
C VAL A 298 -10.51 -6.58 22.41
N ARG A 299 -10.55 -5.52 23.24
CA ARG A 299 -9.69 -5.33 24.41
C ARG A 299 -10.47 -5.66 25.68
#